data_AF-A0A2G5UFK4-F1
#
_entry.id   AF-A0A2G5UFK4-F1
#
_cell.length_a   1.000
_cell.length_b   1.000
_cell.length_c   1.000
_cell.angle_alpha   90.00
_cell.angle_beta   90.00
_cell.angle_gamma   90.00
#
_symmetry.space_group_name_H-M   'P 1'
#
loop_
_entity.id
_entity.type
_entity.pdbx_description
1 polymer ?
#
loop_
_entity_poly.entity_id
_entity_poly.type
_entity_poly.pdbx_seq_one_letter_code
_entity_poly.pdbx_strand_id
1 'polypeptide(L)'
;MNGRCEIWPWYQLSADTRIRLSEDAVGGTLRSPVDWFKIAIAPLILNKLCRIVILIFFSITFVSSIYWSRKLEFGFDQTMAFSKTSYLTKHFQNMNKNLNVGPPVWFVIEGDINWFDPKIQKKFCTVAGCDENSMGNTIRSLAYAENYNGNFLRGDVNIWIDSFLQFMHPRGTCCNTNGQEFCK
;
A
#
# COMPACT_ATOMS: atom_id res chain seq x y z
N MET A 1 -55.15 38.62 -11.88
CA MET A 1 -54.54 37.54 -12.68
C MET A 1 -54.30 36.37 -11.75
N ASN A 2 -55.11 35.31 -11.84
CA ASN A 2 -55.03 34.14 -10.95
C ASN A 2 -53.75 33.34 -11.26
N GLY A 3 -52.74 33.47 -10.40
CA GLY A 3 -51.50 32.70 -10.48
C GLY A 3 -51.78 31.23 -10.15
N ARG A 4 -51.80 30.38 -11.18
CA ARG A 4 -51.74 28.93 -11.00
C ARG A 4 -50.28 28.53 -10.76
N CYS A 5 -49.91 28.34 -9.51
CA CYS A 5 -48.65 27.67 -9.15
C CYS A 5 -48.84 26.15 -9.31
N GLU A 6 -48.68 25.65 -10.54
CA GLU A 6 -48.59 24.22 -10.81
C GLU A 6 -47.16 23.91 -11.24
N ILE A 7 -46.39 23.29 -10.33
CA ILE A 7 -44.96 23.02 -10.55
C ILE A 7 -44.79 21.73 -11.39
N TRP A 8 -45.70 20.75 -11.29
CA TRP A 8 -45.71 19.50 -12.09
C TRP A 8 -47.12 18.91 -12.27
N PRO A 9 -47.43 18.23 -13.39
CA PRO A 9 -48.81 17.80 -13.73
C PRO A 9 -49.32 16.54 -12.99
N TRP A 10 -48.47 15.85 -12.24
CA TRP A 10 -48.80 14.56 -11.59
C TRP A 10 -48.66 14.56 -10.07
N TYR A 11 -48.31 15.71 -9.46
CA TYR A 11 -48.18 15.85 -8.01
C TYR A 11 -49.04 17.02 -7.51
N GLN A 12 -50.16 16.71 -6.87
CA GLN A 12 -51.06 17.71 -6.29
C GLN A 12 -50.63 18.03 -4.85
N LEU A 13 -50.23 19.29 -4.62
CA LEU A 13 -49.99 19.82 -3.28
C LEU A 13 -51.28 19.80 -2.46
N SER A 14 -51.16 19.42 -1.19
CA SER A 14 -52.27 19.48 -0.22
C SER A 14 -52.83 20.91 -0.13
N ALA A 15 -54.15 21.02 0.06
CA ALA A 15 -54.86 22.30 0.02
C ALA A 15 -54.33 23.31 1.05
N ASP A 16 -53.97 22.86 2.25
CA ASP A 16 -53.39 23.70 3.32
C ASP A 16 -52.00 24.22 2.93
N THR A 17 -51.16 23.38 2.33
CA THR A 17 -49.83 23.78 1.83
C THR A 17 -49.96 24.79 0.71
N ARG A 18 -50.95 24.64 -0.19
CA ARG A 18 -51.20 25.58 -1.29
C ARG A 18 -51.58 26.98 -0.78
N ILE A 19 -52.37 27.05 0.29
CA ILE A 19 -52.79 28.33 0.91
C ILE A 19 -51.59 29.05 1.53
N ARG A 20 -50.77 28.35 2.33
CA ARG A 20 -49.56 28.92 2.95
C ARG A 20 -48.56 29.44 1.91
N LEU A 21 -48.38 28.70 0.82
CA LEU A 21 -47.49 29.12 -0.26
C LEU A 21 -47.99 30.34 -1.03
N SER A 22 -49.31 30.50 -1.15
CA SER A 22 -49.89 31.72 -1.74
C SER A 22 -49.72 32.93 -0.81
N GLU A 23 -49.77 32.73 0.51
CA GLU A 23 -49.56 33.76 1.52
C GLU A 23 -48.08 34.22 1.54
N ASP A 24 -47.14 33.27 1.53
CA ASP A 24 -45.69 33.56 1.47
C ASP A 24 -45.24 34.16 0.12
N ALA A 25 -45.91 33.79 -0.99
CA ALA A 25 -45.64 34.38 -2.30
C ALA A 25 -46.13 35.83 -2.42
N VAL A 26 -47.28 36.16 -1.82
CA VAL A 26 -47.83 37.53 -1.78
C VAL A 26 -47.03 38.41 -0.80
N GLY A 27 -46.48 37.83 0.27
CA GLY A 27 -45.61 38.52 1.24
C GLY A 27 -44.19 38.85 0.73
N GLY A 28 -43.83 38.44 -0.49
CA GLY A 28 -42.53 38.75 -1.11
C GLY A 28 -41.33 38.00 -0.52
N THR A 29 -41.55 37.03 0.37
CA THR A 29 -40.52 36.21 1.02
C THR A 29 -40.03 35.05 0.14
N LEU A 30 -40.78 34.69 -0.91
CA LEU A 30 -40.49 33.56 -1.81
C LEU A 30 -39.39 33.86 -2.88
N ARG A 31 -38.26 34.45 -2.48
CA ARG A 31 -37.09 34.71 -3.35
C ARG A 31 -35.90 33.76 -3.10
N SER A 32 -35.93 32.98 -2.03
CA SER A 32 -34.78 32.20 -1.58
C SER A 32 -34.69 30.82 -2.24
N PRO A 33 -33.47 30.36 -2.60
CA PRO A 33 -33.19 28.98 -2.98
C PRO A 33 -33.74 27.92 -2.00
N VAL A 34 -33.89 28.27 -0.74
CA VAL A 34 -34.36 27.34 0.30
C VAL A 34 -35.86 27.08 0.19
N ASP A 35 -36.63 28.07 -0.24
CA ASP A 35 -38.09 27.94 -0.28
C ASP A 35 -38.54 27.14 -1.50
N TRP A 36 -37.87 27.28 -2.66
CA TRP A 36 -38.14 26.37 -3.78
C TRP A 36 -37.80 24.91 -3.42
N PHE A 37 -36.75 24.67 -2.64
CA PHE A 37 -36.38 23.33 -2.21
C PHE A 37 -37.46 22.71 -1.31
N LYS A 38 -37.99 23.47 -0.35
CA LYS A 38 -39.09 23.04 0.54
C LYS A 38 -40.37 22.72 -0.23
N ILE A 39 -40.63 23.43 -1.33
CA ILE A 39 -41.89 23.30 -2.09
C ILE A 39 -41.80 22.21 -3.16
N ALA A 40 -40.68 22.14 -3.89
CA ALA A 40 -40.55 21.25 -5.03
C ALA A 40 -39.91 19.90 -4.65
N ILE A 41 -38.82 19.92 -3.87
CA ILE A 41 -38.01 18.72 -3.62
C ILE A 41 -38.44 17.99 -2.34
N ALA A 42 -38.64 18.72 -1.24
CA ALA A 42 -38.97 18.09 0.03
C ALA A 42 -40.22 17.18 -0.04
N PRO A 43 -41.38 17.61 -0.59
CA PRO A 43 -42.56 16.74 -0.64
C PRO A 43 -42.41 15.53 -1.59
N LEU A 44 -41.55 15.64 -2.61
CA LEU A 44 -41.21 14.52 -3.49
C LEU A 44 -40.39 13.45 -2.75
N ILE A 45 -39.37 13.86 -1.99
CA ILE A 45 -38.52 12.97 -1.19
C ILE A 45 -39.29 12.35 -0.02
N LEU A 46 -40.18 13.12 0.61
CA LEU A 46 -40.98 12.70 1.77
C LEU A 46 -42.15 11.76 1.43
N ASN A 47 -42.45 11.55 0.14
CA ASN A 47 -43.45 10.57 -0.28
C ASN A 47 -43.03 9.14 0.13
N LYS A 48 -43.96 8.32 0.61
CA LYS A 48 -43.69 6.97 1.16
C LYS A 48 -42.90 6.09 0.19
N LEU A 49 -43.25 6.10 -1.09
CA LEU A 49 -42.55 5.32 -2.13
C LEU A 49 -41.14 5.83 -2.39
N CYS A 50 -40.97 7.14 -2.62
CA CYS A 50 -39.65 7.75 -2.83
C CYS A 50 -38.72 7.53 -1.63
N ARG A 51 -39.23 7.65 -0.41
CA ARG A 51 -38.46 7.40 0.81
C ARG A 51 -37.91 5.97 0.87
N ILE A 52 -38.73 4.98 0.54
CA ILE A 52 -38.29 3.57 0.51
C ILE A 52 -37.21 3.37 -0.56
N VAL A 53 -37.41 3.91 -1.76
CA VAL A 53 -36.43 3.81 -2.87
C VAL A 53 -35.10 4.43 -2.49
N ILE A 54 -35.11 5.62 -1.88
CA ILE A 54 -33.90 6.33 -1.45
C ILE A 54 -33.14 5.52 -0.38
N LEU A 55 -33.85 4.98 0.61
CA LEU A 55 -33.22 4.15 1.64
C LEU A 55 -32.58 2.89 1.06
N ILE A 56 -33.25 2.23 0.11
CA ILE A 56 -32.69 1.06 -0.59
C ILE A 56 -31.44 1.46 -1.39
N PHE A 57 -31.50 2.56 -2.14
CA PHE A 57 -30.36 3.06 -2.93
C PHE A 57 -29.14 3.37 -2.06
N PHE A 58 -29.32 4.11 -0.96
CA PHE A 58 -28.24 4.41 -0.03
C PHE A 58 -27.70 3.15 0.67
N SER A 59 -28.57 2.19 0.99
CA SER A 59 -28.15 0.93 1.59
C SER A 59 -27.32 0.09 0.62
N ILE A 60 -27.74 -0.02 -0.64
CA ILE A 60 -27.01 -0.74 -1.70
C ILE A 60 -25.65 -0.09 -1.96
N THR A 61 -25.61 1.24 -2.08
CA THR A 61 -24.36 1.98 -2.32
C THR A 61 -23.41 1.87 -1.13
N PHE A 62 -23.93 1.89 0.11
CA PHE A 62 -23.13 1.67 1.32
C PHE A 62 -22.51 0.26 1.35
N VAL A 63 -23.32 -0.78 1.16
CA VAL A 63 -22.83 -2.17 1.11
C VAL A 63 -21.84 -2.35 -0.05
N SER A 64 -22.11 -1.76 -1.21
CA SER A 64 -21.21 -1.79 -2.37
C SER A 64 -19.88 -1.10 -2.05
N SER A 65 -19.89 0.06 -1.39
CA SER A 65 -18.68 0.77 -0.99
C SER A 65 -17.81 -0.07 -0.04
N ILE A 66 -18.43 -0.78 0.92
CA ILE A 66 -17.72 -1.70 1.82
C ILE A 66 -17.09 -2.84 1.02
N TYR A 67 -17.84 -3.44 0.09
CA TYR A 67 -17.33 -4.51 -0.76
C TYR A 67 -16.13 -4.05 -1.61
N TRP A 68 -16.24 -2.88 -2.25
CA TRP A 68 -15.16 -2.33 -3.08
C TRP A 68 -13.94 -1.91 -2.25
N SER A 69 -14.13 -1.43 -1.02
CA SER A 69 -12.99 -1.09 -0.15
C SER A 69 -12.09 -2.29 0.17
N ARG A 70 -12.61 -3.53 0.09
CA ARG A 70 -11.80 -4.75 0.28
C ARG A 70 -10.90 -5.08 -0.92
N LYS A 71 -11.20 -4.52 -2.09
CA LYS A 71 -10.42 -4.71 -3.33
C LYS A 71 -9.44 -3.58 -3.60
N LEU A 72 -9.32 -2.61 -2.69
CA LEU A 72 -8.31 -1.56 -2.80
C LEU A 72 -6.92 -2.18 -2.72
N GLU A 73 -6.13 -1.97 -3.76
CA GLU A 73 -4.71 -2.29 -3.75
C GLU A 73 -4.00 -1.30 -2.84
N PHE A 74 -3.27 -1.81 -1.85
CA PHE A 74 -2.47 -0.99 -0.96
C PHE A 74 -1.08 -0.85 -1.54
N GLY A 75 -0.69 0.38 -1.86
CA GLY A 75 0.64 0.67 -2.38
C GLY A 75 0.64 1.98 -3.14
N PHE A 76 1.72 2.74 -3.01
CA PHE A 76 1.94 3.93 -3.81
C PHE A 76 2.94 3.59 -4.91
N ASP A 77 2.48 3.62 -6.17
CA ASP A 77 3.39 3.56 -7.30
C ASP A 77 4.22 4.85 -7.32
N GLN A 78 5.52 4.70 -7.08
CA GLN A 78 6.47 5.81 -7.01
C GLN A 78 6.51 6.62 -8.31
N THR A 79 6.19 6.02 -9.45
CA THR A 79 6.16 6.73 -10.74
C THR A 79 5.04 7.77 -10.82
N MET A 80 3.96 7.63 -10.04
CA MET A 80 2.87 8.60 -9.96
C MET A 80 3.20 9.86 -9.15
N ALA A 81 4.28 9.86 -8.37
CA ALA A 81 4.73 11.07 -7.66
C ALA A 81 5.31 12.15 -8.60
N PHE A 82 5.67 11.78 -9.83
CA PHE A 82 6.38 12.66 -10.75
C PHE A 82 5.51 13.05 -11.95
N SER A 83 5.71 14.26 -12.48
CA SER A 83 5.09 14.66 -13.74
C SER A 83 5.52 13.74 -14.89
N LYS A 84 4.61 13.47 -15.84
CA LYS A 84 4.86 12.60 -17.01
C LYS A 84 6.06 13.02 -17.86
N THR A 85 6.45 14.30 -17.81
CA THR A 85 7.58 14.86 -18.57
C THR A 85 8.90 14.88 -17.79
N SER A 86 8.90 14.43 -16.53
CA SER A 86 10.10 14.41 -15.68
C SER A 86 11.13 13.40 -16.18
N TYR A 87 12.42 13.75 -16.05
CA TYR A 87 13.51 12.81 -16.31
C TYR A 87 13.47 11.61 -15.36
N LEU A 88 12.97 11.80 -14.13
CA LEU A 88 12.84 10.75 -13.12
C LEU A 88 11.90 9.64 -13.56
N THR A 89 10.79 9.98 -14.23
CA THR A 89 9.86 8.99 -14.76
C THR A 89 10.54 8.07 -15.76
N LYS A 90 11.34 8.62 -16.69
CA LYS A 90 12.13 7.82 -17.64
C LYS A 90 13.22 6.99 -16.96
N HIS A 91 13.85 7.54 -15.92
CA HIS A 91 14.87 6.84 -15.15
C HIS A 91 14.30 5.59 -14.46
N PHE A 92 13.19 5.72 -13.72
CA PHE A 92 12.54 4.58 -13.06
C PHE A 92 12.01 3.54 -14.06
N GLN A 93 11.48 3.97 -15.21
CA GLN A 93 11.07 3.05 -16.28
C GLN A 93 12.25 2.24 -16.82
N ASN A 94 13.40 2.89 -17.06
CA ASN A 94 14.61 2.21 -17.52
C ASN A 94 15.18 1.26 -16.46
N MET A 95 15.17 1.67 -15.18
CA MET A 95 15.57 0.78 -14.08
C MET A 95 14.66 -0.45 -14.03
N ASN A 96 13.34 -0.28 -14.05
CA ASN A 96 12.40 -1.41 -13.97
C ASN A 96 12.51 -2.36 -15.17
N LYS A 97 12.92 -1.86 -16.34
CA LYS A 97 13.06 -2.67 -17.56
C LYS A 97 14.41 -3.40 -17.66
N ASN A 98 15.49 -2.76 -17.22
CA ASN A 98 16.84 -3.23 -17.51
C ASN A 98 17.59 -3.75 -16.29
N LEU A 99 17.15 -3.41 -15.06
CA LEU A 99 17.83 -3.83 -13.85
C LEU A 99 17.33 -5.22 -13.43
N ASN A 100 18.24 -6.20 -13.50
CA ASN A 100 17.95 -7.59 -13.12
C ASN A 100 18.14 -7.86 -11.62
N VAL A 101 18.53 -6.85 -10.84
CA VAL A 101 18.83 -6.97 -9.41
C VAL A 101 17.98 -6.00 -8.60
N GLY A 102 17.56 -6.44 -7.42
CA GLY A 102 16.89 -5.60 -6.45
C GLY A 102 17.86 -4.74 -5.64
N PRO A 103 17.34 -3.90 -4.73
CA PRO A 103 18.17 -3.22 -3.75
C PRO A 103 18.89 -4.22 -2.84
N PRO A 104 20.12 -3.92 -2.39
CA PRO A 104 20.86 -4.78 -1.48
C PRO A 104 20.19 -4.81 -0.09
N VAL A 105 20.25 -5.97 0.55
CA VAL A 105 19.76 -6.17 1.92
C VAL A 105 20.95 -6.48 2.83
N TRP A 106 21.00 -5.83 3.98
CA TRP A 106 22.04 -6.02 4.97
C TRP A 106 21.45 -6.66 6.21
N PHE A 107 21.92 -7.87 6.54
CA PHE A 107 21.55 -8.54 7.77
C PHE A 107 22.51 -8.09 8.87
N VAL A 108 22.05 -7.16 9.70
CA VAL A 108 22.83 -6.62 10.81
C VAL A 108 22.60 -7.49 12.04
N ILE A 109 23.70 -7.84 12.70
CA ILE A 109 23.68 -8.63 13.93
C ILE A 109 23.96 -7.66 15.07
N GLU A 110 23.00 -7.51 15.98
CA GLU A 110 23.09 -6.63 17.13
C GLU A 110 23.43 -7.42 18.41
N GLY A 111 24.12 -6.77 19.34
CA GLY A 111 24.46 -7.32 20.65
C GLY A 111 25.95 -7.59 20.86
N ASP A 112 26.29 -7.96 22.10
CA ASP A 112 27.66 -8.30 22.49
C ASP A 112 27.93 -9.77 22.17
N ILE A 113 28.61 -10.00 21.04
CA ILE A 113 28.91 -11.33 20.52
C ILE A 113 30.41 -11.54 20.58
N ASN A 114 30.81 -12.59 21.28
CA ASN A 114 32.20 -13.00 21.32
C ASN A 114 32.57 -13.74 20.03
N TRP A 115 32.98 -12.98 19.01
CA TRP A 115 33.43 -13.52 17.72
C TRP A 115 34.70 -14.38 17.81
N PHE A 116 35.42 -14.37 18.93
CA PHE A 116 36.58 -15.23 19.13
C PHE A 116 36.21 -16.69 19.45
N ASP A 117 34.98 -16.98 19.90
CA ASP A 117 34.55 -18.34 20.18
C ASP A 117 34.22 -19.10 18.89
N PRO A 118 34.93 -20.21 18.56
CA PRO A 118 34.64 -21.01 17.38
C PRO A 118 33.21 -21.55 17.35
N LYS A 119 32.60 -21.82 18.52
CA LYS A 119 31.20 -22.28 18.58
C LYS A 119 30.22 -21.22 18.12
N ILE A 120 30.54 -19.94 18.37
CA ILE A 120 29.73 -18.82 17.91
C ILE A 120 29.94 -18.63 16.40
N GLN A 121 31.18 -18.65 15.92
CA GLN A 121 31.49 -18.53 14.50
C GLN A 121 30.72 -19.55 13.65
N LYS A 122 30.66 -20.82 14.07
CA LYS A 122 29.94 -21.91 13.39
C LYS A 122 28.45 -21.66 13.18
N LYS A 123 27.83 -20.83 14.03
CA LYS A 123 26.41 -20.45 13.89
C LYS A 123 26.17 -19.40 12.81
N PHE A 124 27.21 -18.73 12.32
CA PHE A 124 27.10 -17.67 11.32
C PHE A 124 27.75 -18.00 9.98
N CYS A 125 28.83 -18.78 9.98
CA CYS A 125 29.62 -19.08 8.78
C CYS A 125 28.98 -20.14 7.85
N THR A 126 29.46 -20.21 6.60
CA THR A 126 29.04 -21.20 5.57
C THR A 126 30.15 -22.14 5.11
N VAL A 127 31.37 -21.92 5.60
CA VAL A 127 32.54 -22.75 5.25
C VAL A 127 32.44 -24.16 5.82
N ALA A 128 33.28 -25.07 5.31
CA ALA A 128 33.34 -26.43 5.81
C ALA A 128 33.66 -26.46 7.32
N GLY A 129 32.78 -27.10 8.11
CA GLY A 129 32.90 -27.19 9.57
C GLY A 129 31.96 -26.24 10.34
N CYS A 130 31.21 -25.39 9.65
CA CYS A 130 30.09 -24.62 10.21
C CYS A 130 28.82 -25.47 10.33
N ASP A 131 27.86 -24.99 11.13
CA ASP A 131 26.59 -25.69 11.32
C ASP A 131 25.75 -25.63 10.04
N GLU A 132 25.09 -26.73 9.67
CA GLU A 132 24.22 -26.76 8.48
C GLU A 132 23.07 -25.75 8.59
N ASN A 133 22.59 -25.52 9.81
CA ASN A 133 21.53 -24.56 10.13
C ASN A 133 22.09 -23.19 10.57
N SER A 134 23.33 -22.86 10.17
CA SER A 134 23.89 -21.54 10.44
C SER A 134 23.08 -20.44 9.75
N MET A 135 23.15 -19.22 10.28
CA MET A 135 22.53 -18.04 9.69
C MET A 135 23.02 -17.84 8.24
N GLY A 136 24.33 -17.97 8.02
CA GLY A 136 24.92 -17.90 6.69
C GLY A 136 24.36 -18.95 5.73
N ASN A 137 24.27 -20.21 6.16
CA ASN A 137 23.80 -21.31 5.31
C ASN A 137 22.31 -21.16 5.00
N THR A 138 21.53 -20.67 5.96
CA THR A 138 20.12 -20.34 5.79
C THR A 138 19.94 -19.22 4.75
N ILE A 139 20.69 -18.12 4.86
CA ILE A 139 20.57 -17.00 3.90
C ILE A 139 21.07 -17.43 2.52
N ARG A 140 22.19 -18.15 2.46
CA ARG A 140 22.74 -18.69 1.21
C ARG A 140 21.75 -19.63 0.52
N SER A 141 21.17 -20.59 1.24
CA SER A 141 20.19 -21.52 0.67
C SER A 141 18.94 -20.80 0.16
N LEU A 142 18.44 -19.78 0.88
CA LEU A 142 17.33 -18.96 0.42
C LEU A 142 17.71 -18.14 -0.83
N ALA A 143 18.88 -17.52 -0.87
CA ALA A 143 19.30 -16.70 -2.01
C ALA A 143 19.45 -17.49 -3.33
N TYR A 144 19.81 -18.78 -3.24
CA TYR A 144 19.91 -19.68 -4.39
C TYR A 144 18.68 -20.57 -4.62
N ALA A 145 17.64 -20.48 -3.78
CA ALA A 145 16.43 -21.26 -3.97
C ALA A 145 15.60 -20.70 -5.15
N GLU A 146 15.51 -21.45 -6.25
CA GLU A 146 14.88 -20.96 -7.48
C GLU A 146 13.35 -20.88 -7.43
N ASN A 147 12.66 -21.53 -6.46
CA ASN A 147 11.20 -21.64 -6.46
C ASN A 147 10.56 -21.65 -5.06
N TYR A 148 10.98 -20.75 -4.17
CA TYR A 148 10.31 -20.61 -2.87
C TYR A 148 9.26 -19.49 -2.92
N ASN A 149 7.98 -19.88 -2.87
CA ASN A 149 6.87 -18.92 -2.85
C ASN A 149 7.02 -17.96 -1.66
N GLY A 150 7.15 -16.66 -1.95
CA GLY A 150 7.35 -15.61 -0.95
C GLY A 150 8.81 -15.25 -0.64
N ASN A 151 9.79 -15.91 -1.26
CA ASN A 151 11.19 -15.50 -1.17
C ASN A 151 11.55 -14.50 -2.27
N PHE A 152 12.07 -13.34 -1.85
CA PHE A 152 12.52 -12.27 -2.75
C PHE A 152 14.05 -12.10 -2.74
N LEU A 153 14.77 -12.90 -1.94
CA LEU A 153 16.22 -12.88 -1.90
C LEU A 153 16.78 -13.59 -3.13
N ARG A 154 17.61 -12.88 -3.90
CA ARG A 154 18.30 -13.40 -5.08
C ARG A 154 19.67 -12.76 -5.19
N GLY A 155 20.65 -13.55 -5.60
CA GLY A 155 22.02 -13.10 -5.87
C GLY A 155 23.03 -13.63 -4.86
N ASP A 156 24.22 -13.06 -4.90
CA ASP A 156 25.34 -13.53 -4.09
C ASP A 156 25.27 -12.99 -2.66
N VAL A 157 25.60 -13.86 -1.71
CA VAL A 157 25.59 -13.56 -0.27
C VAL A 157 27.03 -13.37 0.19
N ASN A 158 27.32 -12.17 0.72
CA ASN A 158 28.64 -11.83 1.25
C ASN A 158 28.64 -11.94 2.78
N ILE A 159 29.49 -12.80 3.32
CA ILE A 159 29.62 -13.07 4.75
C ILE A 159 31.07 -12.84 5.15
N TRP A 160 31.32 -11.78 5.93
CA TRP A 160 32.69 -11.36 6.27
C TRP A 160 33.46 -12.44 7.05
N ILE A 161 32.79 -13.17 7.94
CA ILE A 161 33.44 -14.22 8.75
C ILE A 161 33.92 -15.37 7.87
N ASP A 162 33.23 -15.69 6.77
CA ASP A 162 33.68 -16.72 5.83
C ASP A 162 34.96 -16.30 5.12
N SER A 163 35.02 -15.04 4.67
CA SER A 163 36.22 -14.48 4.07
C SER A 163 37.38 -14.45 5.07
N PHE A 164 37.12 -14.11 6.33
CA PHE A 164 38.13 -14.13 7.39
C PHE A 164 38.66 -15.56 7.65
N LEU A 165 37.77 -16.54 7.79
CA LEU A 165 38.17 -17.94 8.02
C LEU A 165 38.94 -18.53 6.84
N GLN A 166 38.56 -18.17 5.60
CA GLN A 166 39.32 -18.57 4.41
C GLN A 166 40.69 -17.90 4.35
N PHE A 167 40.77 -16.62 4.69
CA PHE A 167 42.04 -15.88 4.78
C PHE A 167 42.99 -16.50 5.81
N MET A 168 42.45 -16.88 6.97
CA MET A 168 43.15 -17.55 8.07
C MET A 168 43.26 -19.07 7.89
N HIS A 169 42.99 -19.63 6.71
CA HIS A 169 43.06 -21.08 6.55
C HIS A 169 44.54 -21.55 6.48
N PRO A 170 44.99 -22.55 7.27
CA PRO A 170 46.40 -22.98 7.32
C PRO A 170 46.99 -23.48 6.00
N ARG A 171 46.12 -23.96 5.10
CA ARG A 171 46.51 -24.37 3.73
C ARG A 171 46.51 -23.21 2.74
N GLY A 172 46.00 -22.05 3.13
CA GLY A 172 45.98 -20.84 2.32
C GLY A 172 47.33 -20.13 2.37
N THR A 173 47.65 -19.39 1.32
CA THR A 173 48.87 -18.56 1.24
C THR A 173 48.63 -17.12 1.69
N CYS A 174 47.40 -16.78 2.09
CA CYS A 174 46.96 -15.40 2.30
C CYS A 174 47.44 -14.79 3.62
N CYS A 175 47.44 -15.55 4.72
CA CYS A 175 47.93 -15.06 6.00
C CYS A 175 49.36 -15.56 6.28
N ASN A 176 50.32 -14.63 6.20
CA ASN A 176 51.71 -14.93 6.44
C ASN A 176 52.41 -13.77 7.16
N THR A 177 53.18 -14.06 8.22
CA THR A 177 53.90 -13.05 8.99
C THR A 177 55.23 -12.63 8.37
N ASN A 178 55.81 -13.41 7.44
CA ASN A 178 57.12 -13.13 6.79
C ASN A 178 57.28 -13.71 5.36
N GLY A 179 56.19 -14.05 4.68
CA GLY A 179 56.21 -14.77 3.39
C GLY A 179 56.55 -16.27 3.49
N GLN A 180 56.79 -16.81 4.69
CA GLN A 180 57.11 -18.24 4.92
C GLN A 180 56.33 -18.92 6.07
N GLU A 181 55.88 -18.18 7.09
CA GLU A 181 55.23 -18.77 8.28
C GLU A 181 53.75 -18.40 8.36
N PHE A 182 52.91 -19.38 8.68
CA PHE A 182 51.47 -19.18 8.86
C PHE A 182 51.20 -18.31 10.11
N CYS A 183 50.25 -17.39 9.99
CA CYS A 183 49.81 -16.55 11.10
C CYS A 183 49.33 -17.40 12.30
N LYS A 184 50.04 -17.30 13.42
CA LYS A 184 49.64 -17.92 14.69
C LYS A 184 48.61 -17.10 15.43
#